data_AF-A0A0C9QAK2-F1
#
_entry.id   AF-A0A0C9QAK2-F1
#
_cell.length_a   1.000
_cell.length_b   1.000
_cell.length_c   1.000
_cell.angle_alpha   90.00
_cell.angle_beta   90.00
_cell.angle_gamma   90.00
#
_symmetry.space_group_name_H-M   'P 1'
#
loop_
_entity.id
_entity.type
_entity.pdbx_description
1 polymer ?
#
loop_
_entity_poly.entity_id
_entity_poly.type
_entity_poly.pdbx_seq_one_letter_code
_entity_poly.pdbx_strand_id
1 'polypeptide(L)'
;MIGVWVLSEWRKFSNDPLQLVELGPGRGTLSKDILKVFKQFAVGNKISIHLVEVSPALSAIQATNLCVSSKEIEMNGCLKHYREGTTQEGNRVFWYNSVHDVPRKFSVFIAHEFFDALPIHKFHKNSGYWS
;
A
#
# COMPACT_ATOMS: atom_id res chain seq x y z
N MET A 1 5.61 -11.01 -11.16
CA MET A 1 5.22 -12.23 -10.42
C MET A 1 4.35 -11.95 -9.20
N ILE A 2 4.67 -10.94 -8.37
CA ILE A 2 3.92 -10.62 -7.14
C ILE A 2 2.41 -10.49 -7.37
N GLY A 3 1.95 -9.78 -8.41
CA GLY A 3 0.52 -9.63 -8.68
C GLY A 3 -0.25 -10.94 -8.89
N VAL A 4 0.37 -11.94 -9.53
CA VAL A 4 -0.24 -13.27 -9.71
C VAL A 4 -0.31 -14.03 -8.39
N TRP A 5 0.74 -13.92 -7.57
CA TRP A 5 0.75 -14.50 -6.22
C TRP A 5 -0.37 -13.91 -5.36
N VAL A 6 -0.50 -12.58 -5.31
CA VAL A 6 -1.59 -11.93 -4.56
C VAL A 6 -2.96 -12.41 -5.01
N LEU A 7 -3.19 -12.49 -6.32
CA LEU A 7 -4.45 -12.96 -6.88
C LEU A 7 -4.74 -14.42 -6.49
N SER A 8 -3.71 -15.28 -6.54
CA SER A 8 -3.83 -16.69 -6.18
C SER A 8 -4.16 -16.86 -4.70
N GLU A 9 -3.46 -16.15 -3.82
CA GLU A 9 -3.70 -16.22 -2.37
C GLU A 9 -5.05 -15.66 -1.99
N TRP A 10 -5.43 -14.48 -2.51
CA TRP A 10 -6.75 -13.89 -2.23
C TRP A 10 -7.88 -14.87 -2.54
N ARG A 11 -7.85 -15.51 -3.71
CA ARG A 11 -8.87 -16.50 -4.14
C ARG A 11 -8.96 -17.73 -3.25
N LYS A 12 -7.90 -18.10 -2.52
CA LYS A 12 -7.91 -19.24 -1.59
C LYS A 12 -8.63 -18.90 -0.29
N PHE A 13 -8.51 -17.66 0.18
CA PHE A 13 -8.98 -17.27 1.51
C PHE A 13 -10.35 -16.59 1.50
N SER A 14 -10.66 -15.77 0.48
CA SER A 14 -11.94 -15.04 0.44
C SER A 14 -12.32 -14.56 -0.97
N ASN A 15 -13.61 -14.26 -1.16
CA ASN A 15 -14.13 -13.53 -2.31
C ASN A 15 -14.58 -12.10 -1.94
N ASP A 16 -14.29 -11.66 -0.72
CA ASP A 16 -14.51 -10.32 -0.20
C ASP A 16 -13.64 -9.28 -0.94
N PRO A 17 -14.00 -7.99 -0.90
CA PRO A 17 -13.14 -6.93 -1.40
C PRO A 17 -11.74 -6.97 -0.76
N LEU A 18 -10.71 -6.91 -1.60
CA LEU A 18 -9.31 -6.98 -1.21
C LEU A 18 -8.74 -5.57 -1.03
N GLN A 19 -8.09 -5.34 0.11
CA GLN A 19 -7.19 -4.21 0.28
C GLN A 19 -5.74 -4.63 -0.05
N LEU A 20 -5.15 -4.05 -1.10
CA LEU A 20 -3.73 -4.17 -1.36
C LEU A 20 -3.00 -3.06 -0.60
N VAL A 21 -2.23 -3.41 0.43
CA VAL A 21 -1.49 -2.46 1.26
C VAL A 21 -0.02 -2.51 0.89
N GLU A 22 0.57 -1.38 0.50
CA GLU A 22 2.01 -1.26 0.22
C GLU A 22 2.67 -0.30 1.22
N LEU A 23 3.67 -0.80 1.94
CA LEU A 23 4.48 -0.02 2.89
C LEU A 23 5.69 0.56 2.16
N GLY A 24 5.83 1.88 2.16
CA GLY A 24 6.91 2.57 1.46
C GLY A 24 6.92 2.28 -0.05
N PRO A 25 5.87 2.65 -0.80
CA PRO A 25 5.71 2.27 -2.21
C PRO A 25 6.71 2.94 -3.19
N GLY A 26 7.61 3.80 -2.69
CA GLY A 26 8.57 4.53 -3.51
C GLY A 26 7.88 5.38 -4.59
N ARG A 27 8.02 4.99 -5.86
CA ARG A 27 7.35 5.67 -6.99
C ARG A 27 6.00 5.08 -7.38
N GLY A 28 5.54 4.03 -6.68
CA GLY A 28 4.29 3.31 -6.96
C GLY A 28 4.38 2.34 -8.16
N THR A 29 5.59 1.99 -8.61
CA THR A 29 5.81 1.11 -9.77
C THR A 29 5.31 -0.31 -9.53
N LEU A 30 5.56 -0.86 -8.34
CA LEU A 30 5.09 -2.21 -7.98
C LEU A 30 3.56 -2.28 -7.96
N SER A 31 2.90 -1.36 -7.25
CA SER A 31 1.44 -1.21 -7.30
C SER A 31 0.91 -1.09 -8.73
N LYS A 32 1.55 -0.29 -9.58
CA LYS A 32 1.16 -0.12 -10.99
C LYS A 32 1.21 -1.44 -11.76
N ASP A 33 2.27 -2.24 -11.55
CA ASP A 33 2.41 -3.53 -12.24
C ASP A 33 1.44 -4.59 -11.71
N ILE A 34 1.14 -4.58 -10.40
CA ILE A 34 0.10 -5.44 -9.82
C ILE A 34 -1.28 -5.09 -10.40
N LEU A 35 -1.62 -3.81 -10.49
CA LEU A 35 -2.87 -3.35 -11.08
C LEU A 35 -3.04 -3.79 -12.55
N LYS A 36 -1.96 -3.77 -13.35
CA LYS A 36 -1.99 -4.30 -14.73
C LYS A 36 -2.35 -5.79 -14.75
N VAL A 37 -1.82 -6.58 -13.83
CA VAL A 37 -2.17 -8.01 -13.70
C VAL A 37 -3.64 -8.15 -13.32
N PHE A 38 -4.10 -7.43 -12.30
CA PHE A 38 -5.50 -7.48 -11.86
C PHE A 38 -6.51 -7.08 -12.94
N LYS A 39 -6.13 -6.12 -13.81
CA LYS A 39 -6.92 -5.76 -15.00
C LYS A 39 -7.11 -6.94 -15.94
N GLN A 40 -6.06 -7.72 -16.21
CA GLN A 40 -6.12 -8.89 -17.11
C GLN A 40 -7.07 -9.98 -16.60
N PHE A 41 -7.22 -10.11 -15.28
CA PHE A 41 -8.11 -11.08 -14.65
C PHE A 41 -9.49 -10.51 -14.28
N ALA A 42 -9.81 -9.28 -14.70
CA ALA A 42 -11.09 -8.61 -14.49
C ALA A 42 -11.57 -8.53 -13.01
N VAL A 43 -10.63 -8.38 -12.07
CA VAL A 43 -10.94 -8.32 -10.62
C VAL A 43 -10.90 -6.91 -10.03
N GLY A 44 -10.63 -5.88 -10.84
CA GLY A 44 -10.39 -4.51 -10.36
C GLY A 44 -11.49 -3.96 -9.45
N ASN A 45 -12.77 -4.16 -9.77
CA ASN A 45 -13.89 -3.62 -8.99
C ASN A 45 -13.97 -4.08 -7.52
N LYS A 46 -13.22 -5.12 -7.14
CA LYS A 46 -13.14 -5.61 -5.75
C LYS A 46 -11.86 -5.16 -5.03
N ILE A 47 -11.03 -4.33 -5.65
CA ILE A 47 -9.68 -4.05 -5.16
C ILE A 47 -9.55 -2.57 -4.82
N SER A 48 -9.08 -2.29 -3.62
CA SER A 48 -8.64 -0.95 -3.20
C SER A 48 -7.16 -0.97 -2.86
N ILE A 49 -6.47 0.11 -3.22
CA ILE A 49 -5.03 0.28 -3.01
C ILE A 49 -4.83 1.22 -1.82
N HIS A 50 -3.98 0.80 -0.88
CA HIS A 50 -3.71 1.51 0.36
C HIS A 50 -2.19 1.67 0.49
N LEU A 51 -1.72 2.91 0.37
CA LEU A 51 -0.31 3.25 0.34
C LEU A 51 0.08 3.90 1.67
N VAL A 52 1.04 3.32 2.38
CA VAL A 52 1.59 3.92 3.60
C VAL A 52 2.85 4.69 3.21
N GLU A 53 2.71 6.01 3.12
CA GLU A 53 3.71 6.95 2.62
C GLU A 53 3.59 8.26 3.41
N VAL A 54 4.69 8.69 4.02
CA VAL A 54 4.74 9.92 4.81
C VAL A 54 5.17 11.14 3.99
N SER A 55 5.85 10.93 2.86
CA SER A 55 6.39 12.00 2.03
C SER A 55 5.33 12.58 1.09
N PRO A 56 4.94 13.86 1.24
CA PRO A 56 3.96 14.49 0.35
C PRO A 56 4.42 14.48 -1.11
N ALA A 57 5.71 14.71 -1.36
CA ALA A 57 6.29 14.73 -2.69
C ALA A 57 6.20 13.35 -3.38
N LEU A 58 6.51 12.26 -2.66
CA LEU A 58 6.37 10.91 -3.20
C LEU A 58 4.90 10.54 -3.42
N SER A 59 4.01 10.91 -2.50
CA SER A 59 2.56 10.68 -2.67
C SER A 59 2.01 11.34 -3.95
N ALA A 60 2.49 12.54 -4.29
CA ALA A 60 2.10 13.25 -5.52
C ALA A 60 2.63 12.54 -6.79
N ILE A 61 3.86 12.02 -6.75
CA ILE A 61 4.44 11.22 -7.85
C ILE A 61 3.65 9.93 -8.03
N GLN A 62 3.36 9.22 -6.94
CA GLN A 62 2.56 8.00 -6.95
C GLN A 62 1.16 8.25 -7.51
N ALA A 63 0.50 9.34 -7.08
CA ALA A 63 -0.82 9.72 -7.57
C ALA A 63 -0.81 9.99 -9.08
N THR A 64 0.19 10.71 -9.59
CA THR A 64 0.39 10.92 -11.03
C THR A 64 0.59 9.59 -11.78
N ASN A 65 1.31 8.64 -11.18
CA ASN A 65 1.62 7.36 -11.83
C ASN A 65 0.44 6.37 -11.85
N LEU A 66 -0.44 6.45 -10.86
CA LEU A 66 -1.48 5.46 -10.58
C LEU A 66 -2.90 5.95 -10.91
N CYS A 67 -3.16 7.25 -10.78
CA CYS A 67 -4.51 7.80 -10.77
C CYS A 67 -4.78 8.71 -11.97
N VAL A 68 -6.04 8.69 -12.44
CA VAL A 68 -6.57 9.68 -13.38
C VAL A 68 -7.06 10.94 -12.66
N SER A 69 -7.45 10.80 -11.39
CA SER A 69 -7.81 11.90 -10.51
C SER A 69 -7.33 11.62 -9.10
N SER A 70 -6.83 12.64 -8.43
CA SER A 70 -6.48 12.57 -7.00
C SER A 70 -6.76 13.90 -6.33
N LYS A 71 -7.04 13.86 -5.04
CA LYS A 71 -7.23 15.04 -4.20
C LYS A 71 -6.65 14.80 -2.83
N GLU A 72 -6.16 15.86 -2.22
CA GLU A 72 -5.84 15.88 -0.80
C GLU A 72 -7.14 16.02 -0.01
N ILE A 73 -7.16 15.42 1.17
CA ILE A 73 -8.30 15.35 2.06
C ILE A 73 -7.84 15.95 3.38
N GLU A 74 -8.61 16.88 3.93
CA GLU A 74 -8.43 17.28 5.32
C GLU A 74 -8.80 16.10 6.24
N MET A 75 -7.79 15.59 6.96
CA MET A 75 -8.01 14.55 7.95
C MET A 75 -8.93 15.10 9.05
N ASN A 76 -10.12 14.52 9.15
CA ASN A 76 -11.00 14.71 10.29
C ASN A 76 -10.98 13.42 11.12
N GLY A 77 -11.49 13.42 12.36
CA GLY A 77 -11.41 12.25 13.24
C GLY A 77 -11.92 10.93 12.62
N CYS A 78 -12.75 11.00 11.57
CA CYS A 78 -13.29 9.87 10.81
C CYS A 78 -12.39 9.41 9.64
N LEU A 79 -11.81 10.34 8.86
CA LEU A 79 -10.94 10.03 7.73
C LEU A 79 -9.47 10.02 8.15
N LYS A 80 -8.84 8.84 8.04
CA LYS A 80 -7.45 8.63 8.45
C LYS A 80 -6.45 8.72 7.29
N HIS A 81 -6.92 8.79 6.04
CA HIS A 81 -6.07 9.06 4.87
C HIS A 81 -6.01 10.55 4.56
N TYR A 82 -4.84 11.03 4.13
CA TYR A 82 -4.63 12.45 3.78
C TYR A 82 -4.76 12.72 2.27
N ARG A 83 -4.78 11.68 1.44
CA ARG A 83 -4.97 11.77 -0.01
C ARG A 83 -5.76 10.57 -0.50
N GLU A 84 -6.59 10.81 -1.51
CA GLU A 84 -7.29 9.74 -2.23
C GLU A 84 -7.31 9.99 -3.72
N GLY A 85 -7.47 8.91 -4.49
CA GLY A 85 -7.50 8.96 -5.93
C GLY A 85 -8.26 7.79 -6.53
N THR A 86 -8.44 7.85 -7.84
CA THR A 86 -9.07 6.80 -8.62
C THR A 86 -8.18 6.47 -9.81
N THR A 87 -7.90 5.18 -9.99
CA THR A 87 -7.14 4.67 -11.15
C THR A 87 -7.98 4.75 -12.42
N GLN A 88 -7.34 4.58 -13.59
CA GLN A 88 -8.07 4.49 -14.87
C GLN A 88 -9.14 3.40 -14.88
N GLU A 89 -8.89 2.32 -14.12
CA GLU A 89 -9.74 1.14 -14.03
C GLU A 89 -10.83 1.27 -12.96
N GLY A 90 -10.96 2.44 -12.33
CA GLY A 90 -11.96 2.71 -11.30
C GLY A 90 -11.57 2.27 -9.88
N ASN A 91 -10.42 1.61 -9.70
CA ASN A 91 -9.94 1.22 -8.37
C ASN A 91 -9.65 2.46 -7.52
N ARG A 92 -10.04 2.42 -6.24
CA ARG A 92 -9.74 3.48 -5.28
C ARG A 92 -8.31 3.35 -4.76
N VAL A 93 -7.63 4.48 -4.60
CA VAL A 93 -6.29 4.56 -4.01
C VAL A 93 -6.34 5.53 -2.84
N PHE A 94 -5.76 5.13 -1.70
CA PHE A 94 -5.72 5.92 -0.47
C PHE A 94 -4.30 5.99 0.08
N TRP A 95 -3.91 7.14 0.61
CA TRP A 95 -2.59 7.36 1.21
C TRP A 95 -2.69 7.66 2.70
N TYR A 96 -1.84 6.99 3.48
CA TYR A 96 -1.84 7.04 4.94
C TYR A 96 -0.45 7.38 5.47
N ASN A 97 -0.39 8.10 6.59
CA ASN A 97 0.86 8.38 7.29
C ASN A 97 1.33 7.20 8.15
N SER A 98 0.40 6.34 8.58
CA SER A 98 0.71 5.17 9.40
C SER A 98 -0.03 3.94 8.92
N VAL A 99 0.58 2.78 9.09
CA VAL A 99 -0.10 1.49 8.88
C VAL A 99 -1.31 1.31 9.80
N HIS A 100 -1.31 1.96 10.96
CA HIS A 100 -2.41 1.89 11.93
C HIS A 100 -3.69 2.60 11.44
N ASP A 101 -3.55 3.50 10.47
CA ASP A 101 -4.64 4.25 9.88
C ASP A 101 -5.38 3.49 8.77
N VAL A 102 -4.80 2.37 8.31
CA VAL A 102 -5.40 1.51 7.30
C VAL A 102 -6.64 0.79 7.90
N PRO A 103 -7.81 0.82 7.23
CA PRO A 103 -9.01 0.17 7.75
C PRO A 103 -8.80 -1.34 7.96
N ARG A 104 -9.30 -1.89 9.06
CA ARG A 104 -9.22 -3.33 9.35
C ARG A 104 -10.23 -4.12 8.53
N LYS A 105 -9.84 -4.54 7.32
CA LYS A 105 -10.59 -5.44 6.43
C LYS A 105 -9.68 -6.57 5.94
N PHE A 106 -10.14 -7.38 4.99
CA PHE A 106 -9.27 -8.37 4.36
C PHE A 106 -8.19 -7.65 3.53
N SER A 107 -6.93 -7.86 3.90
CA SER A 107 -5.80 -7.11 3.34
C SER A 107 -4.62 -8.01 3.02
N VAL A 108 -3.91 -7.68 1.95
CA VAL A 108 -2.60 -8.26 1.64
C VAL A 108 -1.57 -7.15 1.76
N PHE A 109 -0.57 -7.35 2.63
CA PHE A 109 0.50 -6.39 2.87
C PHE A 109 1.74 -6.74 2.03
N ILE A 110 2.32 -5.71 1.43
CA ILE A 110 3.56 -5.77 0.66
C ILE A 110 4.51 -4.73 1.25
N ALA A 111 5.76 -5.13 1.47
CA ALA A 111 6.81 -4.29 2.02
C ALA A 111 8.12 -4.57 1.25
N HIS A 112 8.20 -4.08 0.02
CA HIS A 112 9.34 -4.32 -0.87
C HIS A 112 10.41 -3.27 -0.62
N GLU A 113 11.61 -3.69 -0.20
CA GLU A 113 12.72 -2.78 0.18
C GLU A 113 12.32 -1.74 1.24
N PHE A 114 11.41 -2.15 2.14
CA PHE A 114 10.96 -1.30 3.22
C PHE A 114 11.78 -1.51 4.50
N PHE A 115 12.08 -2.76 4.85
CA PHE A 115 12.67 -3.13 6.14
C PHE A 115 14.17 -2.82 6.26
N ASP A 116 14.88 -2.80 5.15
CA ASP A 116 16.28 -2.38 5.05
C ASP A 116 16.46 -0.87 5.25
N ALA A 117 15.42 -0.08 4.99
CA ALA A 117 15.40 1.36 5.24
C ALA A 117 15.00 1.73 6.68
N LEU A 118 14.55 0.76 7.49
CA LEU A 118 14.16 1.04 8.88
C LEU A 118 15.38 1.22 9.79
N PRO A 119 15.29 2.12 10.79
CA PRO A 119 16.32 2.24 11.82
C PRO A 119 16.58 0.89 12.50
N ILE A 120 17.86 0.53 12.61
CA ILE A 120 18.30 -0.66 13.34
C ILE A 120 18.95 -0.29 14.66
N HIS A 121 18.65 -1.06 15.69
CA HIS A 121 19.41 -1.04 16.93
C HIS A 121 20.56 -2.04 16.83
N LYS A 122 21.77 -1.61 17.18
CA LYS A 122 22.95 -2.48 17.28
C LYS A 122 23.31 -2.65 18.73
N PHE A 123 23.38 -3.90 19.19
CA PHE A 123 23.77 -4.25 20.54
C PHE A 123 25.10 -5.00 20.50
N HIS A 124 25.96 -4.73 21.47
CA HIS A 124 27.23 -5.43 21.67
C HIS A 124 27.18 -6.23 22.97
N LYS A 125 27.65 -7.48 22.94
CA LYS A 125 27.68 -8.34 24.13
C LYS A 125 28.95 -8.08 24.94
N ASN A 126 28.83 -7.49 26.12
CA ASN A 126 29.94 -7.23 27.04
C ASN A 126 29.70 -7.93 28.39
N SER A 127 30.66 -8.74 28.84
CA SER A 127 30.65 -9.42 30.14
C SER A 127 29.34 -10.16 30.47
N GLY A 128 28.70 -10.75 29.46
CA GLY A 128 27.44 -11.49 29.62
C GLY A 128 26.16 -10.67 29.40
N TYR A 129 26.25 -9.34 29.28
CA TYR A 129 25.12 -8.43 29.06
C TYR A 129 25.09 -7.89 27.63
N TRP A 130 23.90 -7.55 27.13
CA TRP A 130 23.73 -6.82 25.88
C TRP A 130 23.61 -5.33 26.20
N SER A 131 24.49 -4.52 25.61
CA SER A 131 24.49 -3.05 25.71
C SER A 131 24.52 -2.42 24.33
#